data_AF-A0A8T1UW52-F1
#
_entry.id   AF-A0A8T1UW52-F1
#
_cell.length_a   1.000
_cell.length_b   1.000
_cell.length_c   1.000
_cell.angle_alpha   90.00
_cell.angle_beta   90.00
_cell.angle_gamma   90.00
#
_symmetry.space_group_name_H-M   'P 1'
#
loop_
_entity.id
_entity.type
_entity.pdbx_description
1 polymer ?
#
loop_
_entity_poly.entity_id
_entity_poly.type
_entity_poly.pdbx_seq_one_letter_code
_entity_poly.pdbx_strand_id
1 'polypeptide(L)'
;MSTGRICHFVVPQYNIHGAYRLGTERVTPSSTTPASCSGESYDFQHYFYHGSIGYYAFYEEASGTYCANDRTAYVRVNGLGTYDSNGARLADDTGDITYRRSYWYGFFGAIWIAYRSILMRRSYISCKRYGRRCDKLQEKIRFQDAVVYVQESMRLSAHGARNYHRVALLYLLVEGLMSDLFMLIAQDGLFAKVQYISLGYNLSGVLSMLFEMVESMNWLGEKVRCLIKRLLFNYETSMMGELLCAAVMQYYLTSLNRSSLKHSKGTAEAVSHYVWSLVGHGIIVLGIVAAPCSVDTTLGVRCKMILLGGYVWEDDKLSYKVETLKSFGIMKMLEEDGAQFLVLNKLHWVSIPRHDSVVIGEVHHQRVTPCTERPCTGIVSVFGNPLGGPA
;
A
#
# COMPACT_ATOMS: atom_id res chain seq x y z
N MET A 1 -33.60 30.03 -14.33
CA MET A 1 -32.69 29.73 -13.21
C MET A 1 -33.45 28.79 -12.28
N SER A 2 -33.09 27.51 -12.23
CA SER A 2 -33.80 26.50 -11.44
C SER A 2 -33.56 26.69 -9.93
N THR A 3 -34.65 26.81 -9.18
CA THR A 3 -34.71 26.99 -7.73
C THR A 3 -34.11 25.78 -6.99
N GLY A 4 -33.26 26.03 -5.99
CA GLY A 4 -32.60 24.99 -5.22
C GLY A 4 -31.88 25.55 -3.99
N ARG A 5 -31.71 24.74 -2.95
CA ARG A 5 -30.97 25.11 -1.74
C ARG A 5 -29.51 24.70 -1.89
N ILE A 6 -28.60 25.63 -1.63
CA ILE A 6 -27.16 25.34 -1.56
C ILE A 6 -26.79 25.19 -0.09
N CYS A 7 -26.13 24.07 0.23
CA CYS A 7 -25.70 23.74 1.58
C CYS A 7 -24.20 23.45 1.56
N HIS A 8 -23.46 24.14 2.41
CA HIS A 8 -22.05 23.86 2.65
C HIS A 8 -21.89 22.79 3.74
N PHE A 9 -20.92 21.89 3.59
CA PHE A 9 -20.62 20.85 4.56
C PHE A 9 -19.12 20.68 4.75
N VAL A 10 -18.74 20.30 5.97
CA VAL A 10 -17.37 20.00 6.35
C VAL A 10 -17.37 18.71 7.16
N VAL A 11 -16.46 17.79 6.83
CA VAL A 11 -16.24 16.53 7.51
C VAL A 11 -14.78 16.47 7.99
N PRO A 12 -14.47 17.11 9.14
CA PRO A 12 -13.10 17.37 9.54
C PRO A 12 -12.24 16.12 9.73
N GLN A 13 -12.82 15.02 10.22
CA GLN A 13 -12.11 13.77 10.45
C GLN A 13 -11.61 13.12 9.16
N TYR A 14 -12.17 13.51 8.01
CA TYR A 14 -11.77 13.04 6.68
C TYR A 14 -11.18 14.15 5.81
N ASN A 15 -10.98 15.36 6.35
CA ASN A 15 -10.50 16.52 5.57
C ASN A 15 -11.36 16.85 4.34
N ILE A 16 -12.67 16.60 4.42
CA ILE A 16 -13.59 16.85 3.30
C ILE A 16 -14.32 18.17 3.53
N HIS A 17 -14.35 18.99 2.49
CA HIS A 17 -15.01 20.30 2.48
C HIS A 17 -15.76 20.45 1.17
N GLY A 18 -17.03 20.85 1.16
CA GLY A 18 -17.77 20.90 -0.08
C GLY A 18 -19.12 21.57 0.04
N ALA A 19 -19.81 21.66 -1.09
CA ALA A 19 -21.17 22.12 -1.12
C ALA A 19 -22.02 21.20 -1.99
N TYR A 20 -23.30 21.09 -1.64
CA TYR A 20 -24.29 20.45 -2.48
C TYR A 20 -25.46 21.39 -2.74
N ARG A 21 -26.03 21.25 -3.93
CA ARG A 21 -27.25 21.87 -4.37
C ARG A 21 -28.33 20.80 -4.44
N LEU A 22 -29.42 21.04 -3.73
CA LEU A 22 -30.62 20.20 -3.76
C LEU A 22 -31.76 20.98 -4.43
N GLY A 23 -32.28 20.44 -5.52
CA GLY A 23 -33.43 20.97 -6.23
C GLY A 23 -34.71 20.85 -5.41
N THR A 24 -35.63 21.79 -5.59
CA THR A 24 -36.94 21.78 -4.91
C THR A 24 -38.02 21.06 -5.70
N GLU A 25 -37.78 20.78 -6.98
CA GLU A 25 -38.72 20.15 -7.88
C GLU A 25 -38.35 18.69 -8.14
N ARG A 26 -39.38 17.87 -8.38
CA ARG A 26 -39.20 16.46 -8.72
C ARG A 26 -38.66 16.34 -10.14
N VAL A 27 -37.68 15.46 -10.31
CA VAL A 27 -37.04 15.20 -11.60
C VAL A 27 -37.06 13.71 -11.90
N THR A 28 -36.84 13.38 -13.18
CA THR A 28 -36.64 11.99 -13.59
C THR A 28 -35.41 11.42 -12.89
N PRO A 29 -35.49 10.21 -12.29
CA PRO A 29 -34.37 9.60 -11.57
C PRO A 29 -33.15 9.39 -12.45
N SER A 30 -31.97 9.46 -11.85
CA SER A 30 -30.72 9.06 -12.50
C SER A 30 -30.72 7.56 -12.83
N SER A 31 -29.89 7.14 -13.78
CA SER A 31 -29.79 5.73 -14.20
C SER A 31 -29.35 4.76 -13.08
N THR A 32 -28.73 5.27 -12.01
CA THR A 32 -28.27 4.50 -10.85
C THR A 32 -29.29 4.51 -9.70
N THR A 33 -30.37 5.27 -9.83
CA THR A 33 -31.42 5.37 -8.81
C THR A 33 -32.36 4.16 -8.87
N PRO A 34 -32.69 3.50 -7.75
CA PRO A 34 -33.62 2.38 -7.72
C PRO A 34 -35.02 2.75 -8.23
N ALA A 35 -35.71 1.79 -8.84
CA ALA A 35 -37.07 2.01 -9.36
C ALA A 35 -38.08 2.46 -8.28
N SER A 36 -37.84 2.08 -7.02
CA SER A 36 -38.64 2.49 -5.84
C SER A 36 -38.59 3.99 -5.55
N CYS A 37 -37.64 4.72 -6.13
CA CYS A 37 -37.44 6.16 -5.95
C CYS A 37 -37.97 7.00 -7.13
N SER A 38 -38.67 6.39 -8.08
CA SER A 38 -39.10 7.04 -9.34
C SER A 38 -40.03 8.24 -9.18
N GLY A 39 -40.84 8.29 -8.11
CA GLY A 39 -41.76 9.39 -7.83
C GLY A 39 -41.28 10.45 -6.85
N GLU A 40 -40.12 10.25 -6.19
CA GLU A 40 -39.60 11.09 -5.10
C GLU A 40 -38.10 11.39 -5.28
N SER A 41 -37.71 11.64 -6.53
CA SER A 41 -36.34 12.01 -6.92
C SER A 41 -36.21 13.51 -7.15
N TYR A 42 -35.16 14.11 -6.59
CA TYR A 42 -34.87 15.55 -6.67
C TYR A 42 -33.47 15.76 -7.29
N ASP A 43 -33.28 16.83 -8.06
CA ASP A 43 -31.97 17.18 -8.64
C ASP A 43 -30.94 17.33 -7.53
N PHE A 44 -29.80 16.65 -7.66
CA PHE A 44 -28.73 16.70 -6.69
C PHE A 44 -27.40 16.87 -7.39
N GLN A 45 -26.68 17.92 -7.00
CA GLN A 45 -25.35 18.22 -7.50
C GLN A 45 -24.48 18.52 -6.30
N HIS A 46 -23.25 18.01 -6.29
CA HIS A 46 -22.30 18.35 -5.25
C HIS A 46 -20.90 18.38 -5.80
N TYR A 47 -20.07 19.12 -5.09
CA TYR A 47 -18.64 19.03 -5.21
C TYR A 47 -18.03 18.98 -3.82
N PHE A 48 -16.86 18.37 -3.72
CA PHE A 48 -16.06 18.45 -2.51
C PHE A 48 -14.58 18.45 -2.83
N TYR A 49 -13.83 19.02 -1.90
CA TYR A 49 -12.40 18.94 -1.80
C TYR A 49 -12.02 17.99 -0.67
N HIS A 50 -11.09 17.09 -0.95
CA HIS A 50 -10.44 16.24 0.04
C HIS A 50 -8.99 16.68 0.19
N GLY A 51 -8.65 17.33 1.30
CA GLY A 51 -7.28 17.81 1.53
C GLY A 51 -6.29 16.66 1.73
N SER A 52 -5.09 16.77 1.17
CA SER A 52 -4.01 15.78 1.34
C SER A 52 -3.08 16.13 2.53
N ILE A 53 -2.00 15.37 2.74
CA ILE A 53 -0.94 15.70 3.71
C ILE A 53 -0.03 16.84 3.17
N GLY A 54 -0.13 17.15 1.88
CA GLY A 54 0.48 18.34 1.25
C GLY A 54 -0.38 19.61 1.29
N TYR A 55 0.16 20.70 0.72
CA TYR A 55 -0.58 21.95 0.47
C TYR A 55 -1.48 21.84 -0.78
N TYR A 56 -2.20 20.73 -0.93
CA TYR A 56 -3.16 20.57 -2.03
C TYR A 56 -4.32 19.66 -1.61
N ALA A 57 -5.42 19.75 -2.35
CA ALA A 57 -6.64 18.99 -2.19
C ALA A 57 -7.09 18.38 -3.52
N PHE A 58 -7.70 17.20 -3.45
CA PHE A 58 -8.39 16.58 -4.57
C PHE A 58 -9.80 17.15 -4.69
N TYR A 59 -10.23 17.45 -5.90
CA TYR A 59 -11.57 17.95 -6.20
C TYR A 59 -12.38 16.86 -6.88
N GLU A 60 -13.58 16.62 -6.39
CA GLU A 60 -14.59 15.78 -7.06
C GLU A 60 -15.84 16.62 -7.29
N GLU A 61 -16.43 16.48 -8.47
CA GLU A 61 -17.79 16.94 -8.74
C GLU A 61 -18.64 15.78 -9.26
N ALA A 62 -19.88 15.73 -8.79
CA ALA A 62 -20.79 14.66 -9.14
C ALA A 62 -22.24 15.16 -9.15
N SER A 63 -23.02 14.59 -10.06
CA SER A 63 -24.43 14.93 -10.25
C SER A 63 -25.30 13.69 -10.34
N GLY A 64 -26.57 13.85 -10.00
CA GLY A 64 -27.55 12.78 -10.06
C GLY A 64 -28.83 13.17 -9.35
N THR A 65 -29.40 12.24 -8.59
CA THR A 65 -30.68 12.46 -7.94
C THR A 65 -30.66 12.02 -6.48
N TYR A 66 -31.28 12.84 -5.63
CA TYR A 66 -31.53 12.51 -4.23
C TYR A 66 -32.92 11.88 -4.09
N CYS A 67 -32.98 10.68 -3.49
CA CYS A 67 -34.24 10.01 -3.21
C CYS A 67 -34.72 10.33 -1.79
N ALA A 68 -35.93 10.89 -1.67
CA ALA A 68 -36.49 11.20 -0.36
C ALA A 68 -36.96 9.95 0.41
N ASN A 69 -37.30 8.85 -0.28
CA ASN A 69 -37.79 7.62 0.35
C ASN A 69 -36.70 6.90 1.16
N ASP A 70 -35.47 6.83 0.65
CA ASP A 70 -34.35 6.14 1.30
C ASP A 70 -33.26 7.08 1.83
N ARG A 71 -33.41 8.39 1.60
CA ARG A 71 -32.49 9.46 2.02
C ARG A 71 -31.08 9.30 1.44
N THR A 72 -30.97 8.73 0.24
CA THR A 72 -29.70 8.46 -0.42
C THR A 72 -29.57 9.31 -1.69
N ALA A 73 -28.37 9.88 -1.88
CA ALA A 73 -28.00 10.55 -3.13
C ALA A 73 -27.35 9.55 -4.07
N TYR A 74 -27.94 9.36 -5.24
CA TYR A 74 -27.45 8.48 -6.31
C TYR A 74 -26.79 9.33 -7.38
N VAL A 75 -25.47 9.42 -7.31
CA VAL A 75 -24.66 10.34 -8.10
C VAL A 75 -23.71 9.60 -9.02
N ARG A 76 -23.35 10.25 -10.12
CA ARG A 76 -22.23 9.87 -10.98
C ARG A 76 -21.21 10.99 -10.95
N VAL A 77 -19.94 10.61 -10.86
CA VAL A 77 -18.83 11.54 -10.95
C VAL A 77 -18.80 12.17 -12.34
N ASN A 78 -18.81 13.51 -12.37
CA ASN A 78 -18.74 14.31 -13.57
C ASN A 78 -17.30 14.73 -13.89
N GLY A 79 -16.48 14.96 -12.87
CA GLY A 79 -15.14 15.50 -13.02
C GLY A 79 -14.28 15.32 -11.77
N LEU A 80 -12.97 15.25 -11.99
CA LEU A 80 -11.94 15.16 -10.95
C LEU A 80 -10.87 16.19 -11.20
N GLY A 81 -10.48 16.95 -10.18
CA GLY A 81 -9.47 18.01 -10.27
C GLY A 81 -8.56 18.06 -9.06
N THR A 82 -7.72 19.10 -8.99
CA THR A 82 -6.82 19.33 -7.85
C THR A 82 -6.69 20.83 -7.57
N TYR A 83 -6.45 21.19 -6.32
CA TYR A 83 -6.37 22.60 -5.91
C TYR A 83 -5.34 22.82 -4.80
N ASP A 84 -4.49 23.86 -4.92
CA ASP A 84 -3.45 24.21 -3.95
C ASP A 84 -4.02 24.93 -2.71
N SER A 85 -4.79 24.21 -1.90
CA SER A 85 -5.34 24.69 -0.61
C SER A 85 -5.59 23.53 0.34
N ASN A 86 -5.60 23.80 1.65
CA ASN A 86 -5.86 22.81 2.69
C ASN A 86 -6.31 23.47 4.03
N GLY A 87 -6.83 22.67 4.95
CA GLY A 87 -7.18 23.08 6.31
C GLY A 87 -8.25 24.18 6.35
N ALA A 88 -8.07 25.19 7.21
CA ALA A 88 -9.06 26.27 7.38
C ALA A 88 -9.36 27.04 6.08
N ARG A 89 -8.33 27.31 5.26
CA ARG A 89 -8.53 27.99 3.96
C ARG A 89 -9.40 27.19 3.00
N LEU A 90 -9.36 25.86 3.08
CA LEU A 90 -10.22 24.98 2.30
C LEU A 90 -11.63 24.89 2.91
N ALA A 91 -11.74 25.02 4.23
CA ALA A 91 -13.01 25.05 4.94
C ALA A 91 -13.85 26.30 4.69
N ASP A 92 -13.19 27.41 4.42
CA ASP A 92 -13.83 28.69 4.10
C ASP A 92 -14.03 28.88 2.58
N ASP A 93 -13.61 27.92 1.75
CA ASP A 93 -13.74 28.00 0.29
C ASP A 93 -15.17 27.71 -0.16
N THR A 94 -15.85 28.75 -0.64
CA THR A 94 -17.22 28.65 -1.16
C THR A 94 -17.28 28.17 -2.61
N GLY A 95 -16.14 27.78 -3.20
CA GLY A 95 -16.05 27.37 -4.60
C GLY A 95 -16.01 28.54 -5.59
N ASP A 96 -15.64 28.24 -6.83
CA ASP A 96 -15.65 29.16 -7.98
C ASP A 96 -16.02 28.37 -9.24
N ILE A 97 -16.53 29.06 -10.26
CA ILE A 97 -16.91 28.51 -11.56
C ILE A 97 -15.71 28.14 -12.44
N THR A 98 -14.50 28.57 -12.06
CA THR A 98 -13.28 28.29 -12.81
C THR A 98 -12.63 26.98 -12.37
N TYR A 99 -12.09 26.24 -13.34
CA TYR A 99 -11.38 25.02 -13.05
C TYR A 99 -10.03 25.34 -12.41
N ARG A 100 -9.87 24.96 -11.14
CA ARG A 100 -8.63 25.17 -10.38
C ARG A 100 -7.69 23.98 -10.57
N ARG A 101 -6.39 24.25 -10.50
CA ARG A 101 -5.32 23.24 -10.68
C ARG A 101 -4.29 23.33 -9.58
N SER A 102 -3.71 22.19 -9.21
CA SER A 102 -2.59 22.11 -8.28
C SER A 102 -1.27 21.99 -9.03
N TYR A 103 -0.37 22.95 -8.84
CA TYR A 103 1.01 22.82 -9.31
C TYR A 103 1.82 21.92 -8.38
N TRP A 104 1.50 21.92 -7.08
CA TRP A 104 2.13 21.06 -6.10
C TRP A 104 1.91 19.58 -6.40
N TYR A 105 0.69 19.20 -6.74
CA TYR A 105 0.35 17.84 -7.15
C TYR A 105 1.16 17.42 -8.38
N GLY A 106 1.21 18.28 -9.41
CA GLY A 106 2.00 18.01 -10.62
C GLY A 106 3.49 17.85 -10.33
N PHE A 107 4.05 18.70 -9.48
CA PHE A 107 5.47 18.67 -9.11
C PHE A 107 5.84 17.40 -8.32
N PHE A 108 5.10 17.09 -7.25
CA PHE A 108 5.35 15.89 -6.45
C PHE A 108 5.02 14.61 -7.22
N GLY A 109 3.98 14.63 -8.06
CA GLY A 109 3.68 13.55 -8.99
C GLY A 109 4.83 13.27 -9.95
N ALA A 110 5.45 14.32 -10.51
CA ALA A 110 6.62 14.17 -11.38
C ALA A 110 7.84 13.58 -10.64
N ILE A 111 8.11 14.04 -9.40
CA ILE A 111 9.16 13.46 -8.53
C ILE A 111 8.89 11.99 -8.28
N TRP A 112 7.63 11.64 -7.99
CA TRP A 112 7.22 10.27 -7.72
C TRP A 112 7.40 9.36 -8.94
N ILE A 113 6.99 9.81 -10.12
CA ILE A 113 7.18 9.08 -11.39
C ILE A 113 8.68 8.91 -11.69
N ALA A 114 9.49 9.94 -11.50
CA ALA A 114 10.94 9.85 -11.67
C ALA A 114 11.54 8.81 -10.72
N TYR A 115 11.14 8.84 -9.45
CA TYR A 115 11.59 7.85 -8.46
C TYR A 115 11.17 6.42 -8.82
N ARG A 116 9.90 6.21 -9.20
CA ARG A 116 9.40 4.91 -9.65
C ARG A 116 10.14 4.39 -10.89
N SER A 117 10.48 5.28 -11.81
CA SER A 117 11.25 4.95 -13.02
C SER A 117 12.67 4.50 -12.67
N ILE A 118 13.33 5.18 -11.72
CA ILE A 118 14.65 4.79 -11.20
C ILE A 118 14.56 3.41 -10.53
N LEU A 119 13.52 3.19 -9.70
CA LEU A 119 13.29 1.92 -9.01
C LEU A 119 13.07 0.77 -10.00
N MET A 120 12.20 0.95 -11.00
CA MET A 120 11.98 -0.03 -12.06
C MET A 120 13.26 -0.33 -12.84
N ARG A 121 14.05 0.70 -13.18
CA ARG A 121 15.34 0.53 -13.84
C ARG A 121 16.31 -0.28 -12.97
N ARG A 122 16.37 0.00 -11.67
CA ARG A 122 17.19 -0.75 -10.69
C ARG A 122 16.78 -2.22 -10.68
N SER A 123 15.51 -2.51 -10.49
CA SER A 123 14.99 -3.88 -10.44
C SER A 123 15.18 -4.63 -11.76
N TYR A 124 14.99 -3.96 -12.90
CA TYR A 124 15.28 -4.53 -14.22
C TYR A 124 16.76 -4.91 -14.39
N ILE A 125 17.69 -4.01 -14.04
CA ILE A 125 19.12 -4.30 -14.15
C ILE A 125 19.52 -5.42 -13.18
N SER A 126 18.99 -5.43 -11.96
CA SER A 126 19.23 -6.50 -10.98
C SER A 126 18.77 -7.86 -11.52
N CYS A 127 17.54 -7.93 -12.04
CA CYS A 127 16.98 -9.14 -12.62
C CYS A 127 17.78 -9.61 -13.85
N LYS A 128 18.20 -8.68 -14.72
CA LYS A 128 19.03 -9.00 -15.89
C LYS A 128 20.39 -9.57 -15.50
N ARG A 129 21.01 -9.05 -14.43
CA ARG A 129 22.29 -9.56 -13.92
C ARG A 129 22.13 -10.93 -13.27
N TYR A 130 21.06 -11.11 -12.50
CA TYR A 130 20.72 -12.40 -11.92
C TYR A 130 20.49 -13.45 -13.02
N GLY A 131 19.70 -13.11 -14.04
CA GLY A 131 19.50 -13.93 -15.24
C GLY A 131 20.81 -14.37 -15.89
N ARG A 132 21.69 -13.41 -16.21
CA ARG A 132 23.02 -13.70 -16.77
C ARG A 132 23.89 -14.58 -15.89
N ARG A 133 23.75 -14.51 -14.56
CA ARG A 133 24.50 -15.37 -13.64
C ARG A 133 23.97 -16.79 -13.68
N CYS A 134 22.65 -16.96 -13.67
CA CYS A 134 22.03 -18.27 -13.85
C CYS A 134 22.38 -18.90 -15.21
N ASP A 135 22.41 -18.11 -16.29
CA ASP A 135 22.86 -18.60 -17.61
C ASP A 135 24.30 -19.15 -17.56
N LYS A 136 25.21 -18.46 -16.86
CA LYS A 136 26.60 -18.92 -16.66
C LYS A 136 26.70 -20.19 -15.81
N LEU A 137 25.77 -20.37 -14.87
CA LEU A 137 25.68 -21.57 -14.02
C LEU A 137 24.91 -22.71 -14.70
N GLN A 138 24.46 -22.53 -15.95
CA GLN A 138 23.57 -23.46 -16.68
C GLN A 138 22.24 -23.74 -15.96
N GLU A 139 21.75 -22.74 -15.23
CA GLU A 139 20.55 -22.81 -14.41
C GLU A 139 19.40 -22.08 -15.10
N LYS A 140 18.30 -22.78 -15.38
CA LYS A 140 17.11 -22.17 -15.99
C LYS A 140 16.32 -21.36 -14.94
N ILE A 141 16.03 -20.09 -15.20
CA ILE A 141 15.06 -19.32 -14.42
C ILE A 141 13.69 -19.42 -15.09
N ARG A 142 12.68 -19.85 -14.34
CA ARG A 142 11.30 -19.82 -14.84
C ARG A 142 10.78 -18.39 -14.80
N PHE A 143 9.83 -18.08 -15.68
CA PHE A 143 9.20 -16.76 -15.72
C PHE A 143 8.59 -16.36 -14.36
N GLN A 144 7.93 -17.30 -13.67
CA GLN A 144 7.36 -17.09 -12.34
C GLN A 144 8.42 -16.67 -11.31
N ASP A 145 9.59 -17.33 -11.32
CA ASP A 145 10.68 -17.03 -10.37
C ASP A 145 11.27 -15.64 -10.63
N ALA A 146 11.38 -15.24 -11.91
CA ALA A 146 11.82 -13.89 -12.29
C ALA A 146 10.82 -12.81 -11.87
N VAL A 147 9.52 -13.08 -11.97
CA VAL A 147 8.46 -12.16 -11.51
C VAL A 147 8.55 -11.95 -10.00
N VAL A 148 8.69 -13.03 -9.22
CA VAL A 148 8.87 -12.96 -7.76
C VAL A 148 10.12 -12.14 -7.41
N TYR A 149 11.24 -12.40 -8.07
CA TYR A 149 12.49 -11.67 -7.86
C TYR A 149 12.33 -10.15 -8.09
N VAL A 150 11.65 -9.77 -9.18
CA VAL A 150 11.41 -8.35 -9.50
C VAL A 150 10.43 -7.72 -8.53
N GLN A 151 9.35 -8.42 -8.15
CA GLN A 151 8.39 -7.94 -7.16
C GLN A 151 9.06 -7.67 -5.81
N GLU A 152 9.88 -8.61 -5.32
CA GLU A 152 10.64 -8.43 -4.09
C GLU A 152 11.65 -7.27 -4.17
N SER A 153 12.35 -7.15 -5.31
CA SER A 153 13.26 -6.04 -5.56
C SER A 153 12.56 -4.68 -5.56
N MET A 154 11.33 -4.59 -6.06
CA MET A 154 10.52 -3.37 -6.08
C MET A 154 9.87 -3.09 -4.73
N ARG A 155 9.53 -4.12 -3.94
CA ARG A 155 8.99 -4.00 -2.57
C ARG A 155 10.01 -3.35 -1.65
N LEU A 156 11.27 -3.76 -1.75
CA LEU A 156 12.43 -3.22 -1.02
C LEU A 156 12.91 -1.88 -1.59
N SER A 157 11.98 -0.93 -1.75
CA SER A 157 12.23 0.33 -2.45
C SER A 157 13.27 1.21 -1.73
N ALA A 158 13.20 1.29 -0.40
CA ALA A 158 14.08 2.11 0.45
C ALA A 158 15.17 1.32 1.19
N HIS A 159 15.42 0.07 0.79
CA HIS A 159 16.36 -0.79 1.49
C HIS A 159 17.79 -0.21 1.43
N GLY A 160 18.45 -0.11 2.57
CA GLY A 160 19.76 0.52 2.72
C GLY A 160 19.76 2.06 2.63
N ALA A 161 18.59 2.72 2.60
CA ALA A 161 18.50 4.17 2.67
C ALA A 161 18.61 4.69 4.12
N ARG A 162 19.09 5.92 4.28
CA ARG A 162 19.08 6.65 5.57
C ARG A 162 17.64 7.00 5.98
N ASN A 163 17.41 7.20 7.28
CA ASN A 163 16.06 7.46 7.81
C ASN A 163 15.38 8.71 7.23
N TYR A 164 16.09 9.79 6.95
CA TYR A 164 15.47 10.97 6.33
C TYR A 164 14.98 10.70 4.89
N HIS A 165 15.71 9.89 4.12
CA HIS A 165 15.24 9.44 2.81
C HIS A 165 14.01 8.55 2.93
N ARG A 166 13.98 7.66 3.93
CA ARG A 166 12.81 6.81 4.22
C ARG A 166 11.58 7.65 4.59
N VAL A 167 11.74 8.71 5.38
CA VAL A 167 10.65 9.65 5.69
C VAL A 167 10.14 10.36 4.43
N ALA A 168 11.04 10.84 3.56
CA ALA A 168 10.63 11.47 2.30
C ALA A 168 9.90 10.49 1.36
N LEU A 169 10.33 9.24 1.30
CA LEU A 169 9.64 8.20 0.53
C LEU A 169 8.31 7.81 1.16
N LEU A 170 8.21 7.81 2.50
CA LEU A 170 6.96 7.51 3.19
C LEU A 170 5.92 8.54 2.83
N TYR A 171 6.30 9.81 2.81
CA TYR A 171 5.45 10.89 2.33
C TYR A 171 4.92 10.61 0.91
N LEU A 172 5.82 10.35 -0.05
CA LEU A 172 5.42 10.07 -1.44
C LEU A 172 4.53 8.82 -1.59
N LEU A 173 4.77 7.78 -0.79
CA LEU A 173 3.97 6.56 -0.76
C LEU A 173 2.56 6.80 -0.21
N VAL A 174 2.43 7.60 0.84
CA VAL A 174 1.12 7.97 1.41
C VAL A 174 0.35 8.87 0.43
N GLU A 175 1.00 9.83 -0.22
CA GLU A 175 0.37 10.65 -1.26
C GLU A 175 -0.11 9.80 -2.45
N GLY A 176 0.68 8.79 -2.86
CA GLY A 176 0.27 7.80 -3.86
C GLY A 176 -0.94 6.97 -3.42
N LEU A 177 -0.98 6.54 -2.16
CA LEU A 177 -2.11 5.81 -1.58
C LEU A 177 -3.40 6.65 -1.60
N MET A 178 -3.33 7.93 -1.24
CA MET A 178 -4.47 8.84 -1.25
C MET A 178 -5.00 9.09 -2.66
N SER A 179 -4.09 9.28 -3.63
CA SER A 179 -4.45 9.37 -5.05
C SER A 179 -5.14 8.08 -5.50
N ASP A 180 -4.66 6.93 -5.04
CA ASP A 180 -5.23 5.65 -5.43
C ASP A 180 -6.64 5.44 -4.90
N LEU A 181 -6.85 5.76 -3.63
CA LEU A 181 -8.16 5.69 -2.97
C LEU A 181 -9.18 6.62 -3.64
N PHE A 182 -8.76 7.85 -3.98
CA PHE A 182 -9.61 8.84 -4.62
C PHE A 182 -10.05 8.40 -6.02
N MET A 183 -9.12 7.88 -6.82
CA MET A 183 -9.43 7.35 -8.15
C MET A 183 -10.31 6.10 -8.10
N LEU A 184 -10.19 5.29 -7.05
CA LEU A 184 -11.00 4.09 -6.87
C LEU A 184 -12.46 4.41 -6.57
N ILE A 185 -12.74 5.51 -5.87
CA ILE A 185 -14.10 6.01 -5.63
C ILE A 185 -14.69 6.59 -6.93
N ALA A 186 -13.85 7.21 -7.75
CA ALA A 186 -14.29 7.91 -8.94
C ALA A 186 -14.41 7.05 -10.21
N GLN A 187 -13.93 5.79 -10.19
CA GLN A 187 -13.91 4.92 -11.36
C GLN A 187 -14.67 3.63 -11.12
N ASP A 188 -15.39 3.19 -12.16
CA ASP A 188 -16.07 1.90 -12.20
C ASP A 188 -15.35 0.92 -13.15
N GLY A 189 -15.64 -0.38 -12.99
CA GLY A 189 -15.27 -1.40 -13.96
C GLY A 189 -13.79 -1.81 -13.95
N LEU A 190 -13.16 -1.90 -15.13
CA LEU A 190 -11.82 -2.48 -15.28
C LEU A 190 -10.72 -1.55 -14.75
N PHE A 191 -10.91 -0.24 -14.84
CA PHE A 191 -9.97 0.74 -14.30
C PHE A 191 -9.93 0.71 -12.76
N ALA A 192 -11.09 0.54 -12.11
CA ALA A 192 -11.16 0.33 -10.66
C ALA A 192 -10.33 -0.90 -10.22
N LYS A 193 -10.38 -1.99 -10.99
CA LYS A 193 -9.59 -3.21 -10.70
C LYS A 193 -8.08 -2.97 -10.80
N VAL A 194 -7.62 -2.19 -11.78
CA VAL A 194 -6.20 -1.79 -11.87
C VAL A 194 -5.82 -0.93 -10.67
N GLN A 195 -6.72 -0.07 -10.22
CA GLN A 195 -6.49 0.80 -9.08
C GLN A 195 -6.35 0.06 -7.75
N TYR A 196 -7.10 -1.03 -7.54
CA TYR A 196 -6.89 -1.93 -6.39
C TYR A 196 -5.48 -2.53 -6.35
N ILE A 197 -4.90 -2.86 -7.50
CA ILE A 197 -3.53 -3.40 -7.58
C ILE A 197 -2.51 -2.32 -7.16
N SER A 198 -2.67 -1.09 -7.64
CA SER A 198 -1.81 0.04 -7.26
C SER A 198 -1.91 0.34 -5.76
N LEU A 199 -3.15 0.36 -5.22
CA LEU A 199 -3.43 0.59 -3.80
C LEU A 199 -2.73 -0.44 -2.91
N GLY A 200 -2.87 -1.73 -3.22
CA GLY A 200 -2.21 -2.81 -2.46
C GLY A 200 -0.68 -2.70 -2.47
N TYR A 201 -0.10 -2.31 -3.62
CA TYR A 201 1.35 -2.14 -3.75
C TYR A 201 1.87 -0.93 -2.96
N ASN A 202 1.18 0.22 -3.01
CA ASN A 202 1.53 1.40 -2.21
C ASN A 202 1.39 1.11 -0.70
N LEU A 203 0.33 0.41 -0.29
CA LEU A 203 0.12 0.01 1.11
C LEU A 203 1.20 -0.95 1.61
N SER A 204 1.56 -1.97 0.83
CA SER A 204 2.66 -2.90 1.15
C SER A 204 4.01 -2.16 1.31
N GLY A 205 4.27 -1.18 0.43
CA GLY A 205 5.44 -0.31 0.52
C GLY A 205 5.49 0.52 1.81
N VAL A 206 4.35 1.10 2.22
CA VAL A 206 4.21 1.84 3.49
C VAL A 206 4.53 0.93 4.68
N LEU A 207 3.89 -0.25 4.75
CA LEU A 207 4.08 -1.20 5.85
C LEU A 207 5.53 -1.68 5.96
N SER A 208 6.14 -2.06 4.83
CA SER A 208 7.54 -2.51 4.80
C SER A 208 8.49 -1.43 5.27
N MET A 209 8.29 -0.17 4.83
CA MET A 209 9.18 0.92 5.20
C MET A 209 9.02 1.36 6.65
N LEU A 210 7.79 1.41 7.17
CA LEU A 210 7.55 1.66 8.60
C LEU A 210 8.25 0.61 9.46
N PHE A 211 8.13 -0.67 9.08
CA PHE A 211 8.81 -1.74 9.78
C PHE A 211 10.34 -1.62 9.72
N GLU A 212 10.92 -1.36 8.54
CA GLU A 212 12.37 -1.16 8.40
C GLU A 212 12.89 0.02 9.23
N MET A 213 12.11 1.10 9.36
CA MET A 213 12.46 2.24 10.21
C MET A 213 12.49 1.83 11.67
N VAL A 214 11.43 1.19 12.17
CA VAL A 214 11.37 0.71 13.56
C VAL A 214 12.49 -0.31 13.86
N GLU A 215 12.77 -1.22 12.93
CA GLU A 215 13.87 -2.20 13.05
C GLU A 215 15.23 -1.49 13.12
N SER A 216 15.46 -0.47 12.28
CA SER A 216 16.73 0.29 12.30
C SER A 216 16.94 1.10 13.57
N MET A 217 15.87 1.39 14.32
CA MET A 217 15.95 2.09 15.60
C MET A 217 16.25 1.13 16.77
N ASN A 218 16.30 -0.18 16.53
CA ASN A 218 16.49 -1.23 17.56
C ASN A 218 15.46 -1.16 18.70
N TRP A 219 14.24 -0.71 18.40
CA TRP A 219 13.17 -0.54 19.40
C TRP A 219 12.43 -1.82 19.76
N LEU A 220 12.61 -2.89 18.98
CA LEU A 220 11.89 -4.15 19.15
C LEU A 220 12.83 -5.28 19.55
N GLY A 221 12.45 -6.01 20.59
CA GLY A 221 13.09 -7.27 20.94
C GLY A 221 12.88 -8.33 19.86
N GLU A 222 13.80 -9.29 19.76
CA GLU A 222 13.82 -10.30 18.69
C GLU A 222 12.51 -11.10 18.57
N LYS A 223 11.91 -11.52 19.69
CA LYS A 223 10.63 -12.25 19.70
C LYS A 223 9.50 -11.45 19.06
N VAL A 224 9.39 -10.16 19.40
CA VAL A 224 8.35 -9.26 18.87
C VAL A 224 8.61 -8.98 17.39
N ARG A 225 9.87 -8.77 17.00
CA ARG A 225 10.29 -8.60 15.62
C ARG A 225 9.91 -9.79 14.75
N CYS A 226 10.19 -11.01 15.20
CA CYS A 226 9.84 -12.24 14.48
C CYS A 226 8.33 -12.45 14.38
N LEU A 227 7.59 -12.14 15.46
CA LEU A 227 6.12 -12.18 15.45
C LEU A 227 5.53 -11.22 14.40
N ILE A 228 6.00 -9.97 14.37
CA ILE A 228 5.55 -8.98 13.39
C ILE A 228 5.91 -9.41 11.96
N LYS A 229 7.14 -9.89 11.73
CA LYS A 229 7.57 -10.41 10.41
C LYS A 229 6.63 -11.52 9.92
N ARG A 230 6.24 -12.41 10.83
CA ARG A 230 5.35 -13.54 10.53
C ARG A 230 3.91 -13.13 10.27
N LEU A 231 3.40 -12.11 10.97
CA LEU A 231 2.02 -11.63 10.82
C LEU A 231 1.86 -10.75 9.58
N LEU A 232 2.73 -9.75 9.41
CA LEU A 232 2.54 -8.69 8.40
C LEU A 232 3.17 -8.98 7.03
N PHE A 233 4.19 -9.85 6.97
CA PHE A 233 5.00 -10.02 5.75
C PHE A 233 5.02 -11.46 5.23
N ASN A 234 4.14 -12.33 5.74
CA ASN A 234 3.99 -13.68 5.22
C ASN A 234 3.01 -13.71 4.04
N TYR A 235 3.53 -14.06 2.86
CA TYR A 235 2.90 -13.87 1.56
C TYR A 235 1.52 -14.53 1.44
N GLU A 236 1.40 -15.76 1.92
CA GLU A 236 0.18 -16.53 1.73
C GLU A 236 -0.90 -16.13 2.76
N THR A 237 -0.52 -15.71 3.99
CA THR A 237 -1.49 -15.25 5.02
C THR A 237 -1.96 -13.83 4.74
N SER A 238 -1.09 -12.97 4.21
CA SER A 238 -1.45 -11.62 3.74
C SER A 238 -2.61 -11.65 2.76
N MET A 239 -2.61 -12.58 1.79
CA MET A 239 -3.69 -12.67 0.79
C MET A 239 -5.05 -13.05 1.39
N MET A 240 -5.08 -13.99 2.34
CA MET A 240 -6.33 -14.38 3.02
C MET A 240 -6.80 -13.30 4.01
N GLY A 241 -5.85 -12.67 4.71
CA GLY A 241 -6.07 -11.50 5.55
C GLY A 241 -6.64 -10.33 4.76
N GLU A 242 -6.14 -10.08 3.55
CA GLU A 242 -6.61 -9.04 2.62
C GLU A 242 -8.04 -9.31 2.12
N LEU A 243 -8.37 -10.57 1.75
CA LEU A 243 -9.71 -10.95 1.31
C LEU A 243 -10.76 -10.82 2.43
N LEU A 244 -10.43 -11.28 3.64
CA LEU A 244 -11.30 -11.14 4.81
C LEU A 244 -11.39 -9.67 5.27
N CYS A 245 -10.28 -8.93 5.17
CA CYS A 245 -10.26 -7.50 5.45
C CYS A 245 -11.17 -6.75 4.48
N ALA A 246 -11.17 -7.05 3.17
CA ALA A 246 -12.09 -6.42 2.21
C ALA A 246 -13.57 -6.60 2.61
N ALA A 247 -13.95 -7.76 3.15
CA ALA A 247 -15.31 -8.00 3.64
C ALA A 247 -15.62 -7.24 4.95
N VAL A 248 -14.66 -7.17 5.88
CA VAL A 248 -14.82 -6.49 7.17
C VAL A 248 -14.67 -4.96 7.05
N MET A 249 -13.92 -4.49 6.06
CA MET A 249 -13.60 -3.09 5.81
C MET A 249 -14.85 -2.25 5.64
N GLN A 250 -15.79 -2.75 4.83
CA GLN A 250 -17.06 -2.08 4.59
C GLN A 250 -17.84 -1.87 5.89
N TYR A 251 -17.88 -2.89 6.75
CA TYR A 251 -18.53 -2.81 8.04
C TYR A 251 -17.81 -1.83 8.99
N TYR A 252 -16.48 -1.88 9.03
CA TYR A 252 -15.67 -1.00 9.86
C TYR A 252 -15.82 0.47 9.48
N LEU A 253 -15.68 0.82 8.20
CA LEU A 253 -15.86 2.20 7.72
C LEU A 253 -17.29 2.70 7.96
N THR A 254 -18.29 1.85 7.74
CA THR A 254 -19.69 2.18 8.04
C THR A 254 -19.90 2.42 9.52
N SER A 255 -19.28 1.62 10.39
CA SER A 255 -19.34 1.77 11.85
C SER A 255 -18.66 3.06 12.32
N LEU A 256 -17.47 3.38 11.79
CA LEU A 256 -16.78 4.64 12.06
C LEU A 256 -17.64 5.85 11.67
N ASN A 257 -18.28 5.82 10.51
CA ASN A 257 -19.15 6.91 10.06
C ASN A 257 -20.42 7.07 10.94
N ARG A 258 -20.88 5.97 11.57
CA ARG A 258 -22.01 5.99 12.51
C ARG A 258 -21.63 6.36 13.95
N SER A 259 -20.33 6.36 14.27
CA SER A 259 -19.81 6.65 15.60
C SER A 259 -19.94 8.14 15.98
N SER A 260 -19.51 8.49 17.20
CA SER A 260 -19.45 9.87 17.68
C SER A 260 -18.43 10.74 16.91
N LEU A 261 -17.53 10.15 16.11
CA LEU A 261 -16.57 10.89 15.27
C LEU A 261 -17.25 11.86 14.30
N LYS A 262 -18.48 11.55 13.85
CA LYS A 262 -19.25 12.43 12.97
C LYS A 262 -19.63 13.78 13.62
N HIS A 263 -19.56 13.87 14.95
CA HIS A 263 -19.88 15.08 15.72
C HIS A 263 -18.63 15.78 16.26
N SER A 264 -17.46 15.51 15.69
CA SER A 264 -16.18 16.04 16.17
C SER A 264 -15.80 17.44 15.65
N LYS A 265 -16.76 18.19 15.07
CA LYS A 265 -16.52 19.53 14.50
C LYS A 265 -15.91 20.51 15.51
N GLY A 266 -16.48 20.58 16.72
CA GLY A 266 -15.96 21.49 17.75
C GLY A 266 -14.51 21.17 18.16
N THR A 267 -14.14 19.89 18.17
CA THR A 267 -12.75 19.49 18.44
C THR A 267 -11.81 19.88 17.30
N ALA A 268 -12.27 19.73 16.05
CA ALA A 268 -11.50 20.14 14.89
C ALA A 268 -11.30 21.67 14.83
N GLU A 269 -12.30 22.46 15.22
CA GLU A 269 -12.18 23.92 15.32
C GLU A 269 -11.20 24.34 16.44
N ALA A 270 -11.18 23.62 17.57
CA ALA A 270 -10.30 23.90 18.69
C ALA A 270 -8.82 23.56 18.42
N VAL A 271 -8.53 22.50 17.67
CA VAL A 271 -7.16 22.00 17.45
C VAL A 271 -6.61 22.39 16.08
N SER A 272 -7.43 22.30 15.03
CA SER A 272 -7.19 22.55 13.59
C SER A 272 -7.81 21.42 12.77
N HIS A 273 -8.53 21.78 11.71
CA HIS A 273 -9.09 20.83 10.73
C HIS A 273 -8.01 19.88 10.18
N TYR A 274 -6.81 20.40 9.93
CA TYR A 274 -5.71 19.62 9.38
C TYR A 274 -5.17 18.57 10.38
N VAL A 275 -4.98 18.96 11.64
CA VAL A 275 -4.47 18.06 12.68
C VAL A 275 -5.51 16.99 13.01
N TRP A 276 -6.79 17.37 13.11
CA TRP A 276 -7.86 16.44 13.42
C TRP A 276 -8.11 15.43 12.29
N SER A 277 -7.92 15.87 11.03
CA SER A 277 -7.89 14.97 9.87
C SER A 277 -6.81 13.89 10.01
N LEU A 278 -5.58 14.24 10.43
CA LEU A 278 -4.50 13.26 10.62
C LEU A 278 -4.87 12.21 11.67
N VAL A 279 -5.53 12.63 12.76
CA VAL A 279 -6.04 11.71 13.78
C VAL A 279 -7.10 10.78 13.19
N GLY A 280 -8.06 11.32 12.43
CA GLY A 280 -9.13 10.55 11.79
C GLY A 280 -8.60 9.51 10.80
N HIS A 281 -7.68 9.90 9.91
CA HIS A 281 -6.98 8.99 9.00
C HIS A 281 -6.14 7.96 9.77
N GLY A 282 -5.49 8.36 10.86
CA GLY A 282 -4.75 7.46 11.74
C GLY A 282 -5.63 6.36 12.33
N ILE A 283 -6.82 6.70 12.80
CA ILE A 283 -7.81 5.72 13.31
C ILE A 283 -8.19 4.73 12.20
N ILE A 284 -8.47 5.22 10.99
CA ILE A 284 -8.79 4.37 9.85
C ILE A 284 -7.63 3.41 9.58
N VAL A 285 -6.41 3.92 9.38
CA VAL A 285 -5.22 3.09 9.08
C VAL A 285 -4.97 2.06 10.17
N LEU A 286 -5.09 2.43 11.45
CA LEU A 286 -4.93 1.49 12.57
C LEU A 286 -5.98 0.38 12.53
N GLY A 287 -7.24 0.70 12.24
CA GLY A 287 -8.29 -0.30 12.07
C GLY A 287 -8.05 -1.23 10.87
N ILE A 288 -7.61 -0.65 9.74
CA ILE A 288 -7.27 -1.38 8.52
C ILE A 288 -6.12 -2.35 8.75
N VAL A 289 -5.11 -1.98 9.54
CA VAL A 289 -3.96 -2.85 9.83
C VAL A 289 -4.31 -3.87 10.92
N ALA A 290 -5.07 -3.48 11.94
CA ALA A 290 -5.41 -4.36 13.06
C ALA A 290 -6.33 -5.52 12.65
N ALA A 291 -7.26 -5.29 11.70
CA ALA A 291 -8.20 -6.33 11.25
C ALA A 291 -7.48 -7.55 10.61
N PRO A 292 -6.65 -7.41 9.56
CA PRO A 292 -5.82 -8.49 9.02
C PRO A 292 -4.95 -9.13 10.10
N CYS A 293 -4.24 -8.35 10.93
CA CYS A 293 -3.40 -8.89 11.99
C CYS A 293 -4.16 -9.80 12.96
N SER A 294 -5.38 -9.43 13.33
CA SER A 294 -6.22 -10.21 14.25
C SER A 294 -6.74 -11.51 13.62
N VAL A 295 -7.09 -11.45 12.34
CA VAL A 295 -7.48 -12.61 11.53
C VAL A 295 -6.29 -13.55 11.33
N ASP A 296 -5.12 -13.02 10.98
CA ASP A 296 -3.88 -13.78 10.79
C ASP A 296 -3.41 -14.43 12.09
N THR A 297 -3.59 -13.77 13.23
CA THR A 297 -3.30 -14.37 14.55
C THR A 297 -4.23 -15.56 14.82
N THR A 298 -5.51 -15.43 14.48
CA THR A 298 -6.54 -16.45 14.74
C THR A 298 -6.44 -17.63 13.77
N LEU A 299 -6.34 -17.34 12.46
CA LEU A 299 -6.17 -18.33 11.40
C LEU A 299 -4.77 -18.95 11.44
N GLY A 300 -3.75 -18.19 11.82
CA GLY A 300 -2.38 -18.68 11.98
C GLY A 300 -2.23 -19.85 12.95
N VAL A 301 -3.19 -20.09 13.85
CA VAL A 301 -3.18 -21.28 14.72
C VAL A 301 -3.57 -22.55 13.96
N ARG A 302 -4.45 -22.47 12.96
CA ARG A 302 -4.94 -23.63 12.17
C ARG A 302 -4.33 -23.74 10.77
N CYS A 303 -3.98 -22.62 10.15
CA CYS A 303 -3.53 -22.52 8.77
C CYS A 303 -2.00 -22.67 8.60
N LYS A 304 -1.21 -22.79 9.68
CA LYS A 304 0.23 -23.09 9.61
C LYS A 304 0.58 -24.33 8.77
N MET A 305 -0.36 -25.26 8.60
CA MET A 305 -0.21 -26.47 7.78
C MET A 305 -0.58 -26.27 6.29
N ILE A 306 -1.31 -25.22 5.92
CA ILE A 306 -1.90 -25.05 4.58
C ILE A 306 -1.09 -24.10 3.69
N LEU A 307 -0.25 -23.21 4.28
CA LEU A 307 0.32 -22.06 3.57
C LEU A 307 1.81 -22.15 3.19
N LEU A 308 2.21 -23.19 2.47
CA LEU A 308 3.63 -23.43 2.21
C LEU A 308 3.90 -23.93 0.79
N GLY A 309 3.42 -23.21 -0.24
CA GLY A 309 3.78 -23.50 -1.63
C GLY A 309 5.30 -23.47 -1.85
N GLY A 310 6.01 -22.60 -1.10
CA GLY A 310 7.46 -22.43 -1.16
C GLY A 310 8.29 -23.17 -0.10
N TYR A 311 7.68 -23.93 0.80
CA TYR A 311 8.40 -24.68 1.84
C TYR A 311 8.13 -26.17 1.75
N VAL A 312 9.03 -26.95 2.32
CA VAL A 312 8.96 -28.40 2.42
C VAL A 312 9.22 -28.81 3.87
N TRP A 313 8.48 -29.81 4.34
CA TRP A 313 8.72 -30.41 5.64
C TRP A 313 9.57 -31.68 5.45
N GLU A 314 10.80 -31.66 5.93
CA GLU A 314 11.75 -32.77 5.86
C GLU A 314 12.40 -32.95 7.25
N ASP A 315 12.51 -34.20 7.73
CA ASP A 315 13.16 -34.55 9.00
C ASP A 315 12.72 -33.68 10.21
N ASP A 316 11.40 -33.52 10.37
CA ASP A 316 10.78 -32.68 11.41
C ASP A 316 11.19 -31.20 11.39
N LYS A 317 11.68 -30.72 10.25
CA LYS A 317 12.10 -29.34 10.03
C LYS A 317 11.37 -28.72 8.85
N LEU A 318 10.96 -27.47 9.04
CA LEU A 318 10.43 -26.64 7.97
C LEU A 318 11.58 -25.95 7.22
N SER A 319 11.73 -26.28 5.94
CA SER A 319 12.79 -25.77 5.06
C SER A 319 12.19 -25.07 3.84
N TYR A 320 12.88 -24.05 3.31
CA TYR A 320 12.55 -23.47 2.02
C TYR A 320 12.93 -24.43 0.89
N LYS A 321 12.03 -24.58 -0.08
CA LYS A 321 12.34 -25.29 -1.33
C LYS A 321 13.45 -24.57 -2.10
N VAL A 322 14.24 -25.33 -2.86
CA VAL A 322 15.32 -24.79 -3.68
C VAL A 322 14.79 -23.77 -4.70
N GLU A 323 13.63 -24.03 -5.30
CA GLU A 323 12.99 -23.11 -6.25
C GLU A 323 12.64 -21.76 -5.60
N THR A 324 12.26 -21.78 -4.32
CA THR A 324 11.95 -20.57 -3.55
C THR A 324 13.21 -19.77 -3.23
N LEU A 325 14.29 -20.44 -2.84
CA LEU A 325 15.58 -19.76 -2.66
C LEU A 325 16.05 -19.09 -3.97
N LYS A 326 15.85 -19.80 -5.10
CA LYS A 326 16.17 -19.29 -6.43
C LYS A 326 15.27 -18.13 -6.85
N SER A 327 13.99 -18.12 -6.51
CA SER A 327 13.10 -16.98 -6.81
C SER A 327 13.44 -15.73 -6.00
N PHE A 328 14.03 -15.88 -4.81
CA PHE A 328 14.59 -14.77 -4.03
C PHE A 328 16.01 -14.36 -4.46
N GLY A 329 16.61 -15.06 -5.43
CA GLY A 329 17.98 -14.82 -5.89
C GLY A 329 19.05 -15.17 -4.85
N ILE A 330 18.71 -16.08 -3.92
CA ILE A 330 19.63 -16.65 -2.95
C ILE A 330 20.45 -17.75 -3.62
N MET A 331 21.76 -17.71 -3.43
CA MET A 331 22.74 -18.62 -4.03
C MET A 331 23.68 -19.18 -2.96
N LYS A 332 24.35 -20.27 -3.30
CA LYS A 332 25.39 -20.91 -2.49
C LYS A 332 26.76 -20.38 -2.89
N MET A 333 27.61 -20.09 -1.91
CA MET A 333 29.05 -19.92 -2.13
C MET A 333 29.81 -21.06 -1.45
N LEU A 334 30.78 -21.62 -2.17
CA LEU A 334 31.79 -22.52 -1.63
C LEU A 334 33.11 -21.76 -1.50
N GLU A 335 33.67 -21.81 -0.30
CA GLU A 335 35.03 -21.33 -0.01
C GLU A 335 36.05 -22.47 -0.21
N GLU A 336 37.34 -22.14 -0.26
CA GLU A 336 38.40 -23.11 -0.60
C GLU A 336 38.52 -24.26 0.42
N ASP A 337 38.13 -24.01 1.67
CA ASP A 337 38.10 -24.98 2.77
C ASP A 337 36.86 -25.91 2.73
N GLY A 338 35.97 -25.73 1.74
CA GLY A 338 34.73 -26.50 1.60
C GLY A 338 33.56 -25.97 2.42
N ALA A 339 33.73 -24.86 3.15
CA ALA A 339 32.64 -24.23 3.88
C ALA A 339 31.59 -23.66 2.90
N GLN A 340 30.32 -23.82 3.27
CA GLN A 340 29.18 -23.39 2.46
C GLN A 340 28.54 -22.16 3.07
N PHE A 341 28.25 -21.18 2.22
CA PHE A 341 27.69 -19.90 2.63
C PHE A 341 26.46 -19.53 1.81
N LEU A 342 25.57 -18.77 2.44
CA LEU A 342 24.40 -18.19 1.81
C LEU A 342 24.74 -16.81 1.28
N VAL A 343 24.54 -16.63 -0.02
CA VAL A 343 24.86 -15.42 -0.77
C VAL A 343 23.60 -14.83 -1.39
N LEU A 344 23.49 -13.51 -1.34
CA LEU A 344 22.45 -12.76 -2.04
C LEU A 344 23.03 -11.52 -2.72
N ASN A 345 22.31 -10.96 -3.68
CA ASN A 345 22.63 -9.65 -4.23
C ASN A 345 22.03 -8.57 -3.33
N LYS A 346 22.89 -7.81 -2.67
CA LYS A 346 22.50 -6.70 -1.81
C LYS A 346 21.87 -5.61 -2.65
N LEU A 347 20.61 -5.31 -2.36
CA LEU A 347 19.93 -4.16 -2.92
C LEU A 347 20.44 -2.90 -2.23
N HIS A 348 20.84 -1.94 -3.04
CA HIS A 348 21.11 -0.58 -2.58
C HIS A 348 19.99 0.34 -3.03
N TRP A 349 19.76 1.42 -2.29
CA TRP A 349 18.63 2.30 -2.52
C TRP A 349 18.53 2.81 -3.97
N VAL A 350 19.56 3.51 -4.48
CA VAL A 350 19.58 4.01 -5.87
C VAL A 350 20.72 3.40 -6.69
N SER A 351 21.84 3.11 -6.05
CA SER A 351 23.02 2.58 -6.72
C SER A 351 22.86 1.13 -7.17
N ILE A 352 23.55 0.75 -8.24
CA ILE A 352 23.58 -0.62 -8.75
C ILE A 352 25.04 -1.10 -8.87
N PRO A 353 25.74 -1.28 -7.74
CA PRO A 353 27.16 -1.64 -7.74
C PRO A 353 27.38 -2.93 -8.53
N ARG A 354 28.53 -3.05 -9.20
CA ARG A 354 28.84 -4.22 -10.05
C ARG A 354 29.14 -5.49 -9.24
N HIS A 355 29.58 -5.31 -7.99
CA HIS A 355 29.87 -6.38 -7.03
C HIS A 355 28.94 -6.19 -5.84
N ASP A 356 27.71 -6.67 -5.98
CA ASP A 356 26.64 -6.57 -4.98
C ASP A 356 26.40 -7.90 -4.24
N SER A 357 27.11 -8.97 -4.60
CA SER A 357 26.96 -10.27 -3.95
C SER A 357 27.66 -10.29 -2.60
N VAL A 358 26.88 -10.54 -1.55
CA VAL A 358 27.33 -10.56 -0.17
C VAL A 358 26.96 -11.89 0.47
N VAL A 359 27.85 -12.38 1.33
CA VAL A 359 27.63 -13.52 2.22
C VAL A 359 26.88 -13.03 3.45
N ILE A 360 25.81 -13.72 3.85
CA ILE A 360 24.97 -13.33 5.00
C ILE A 360 24.72 -14.47 6.00
N GLY A 361 25.10 -15.70 5.67
CA GLY A 361 24.97 -16.83 6.57
C GLY A 361 25.89 -17.98 6.19
N GLU A 362 26.23 -18.80 7.17
CA GLU A 362 26.94 -20.06 7.01
C GLU A 362 25.93 -21.21 6.95
N VAL A 363 26.21 -22.23 6.14
CA VAL A 363 25.30 -23.34 5.88
C VAL A 363 25.95 -24.63 6.36
N HIS A 364 25.32 -25.26 7.35
CA HIS A 364 25.69 -26.59 7.85
C HIS A 364 24.55 -27.57 7.54
N HIS A 365 24.77 -28.42 6.54
CA HIS A 365 23.75 -29.31 5.97
C HIS A 365 22.51 -28.54 5.48
N GLN A 366 21.39 -28.66 6.18
CA GLN A 366 20.15 -27.93 5.88
C GLN A 366 19.99 -26.69 6.76
N ARG A 367 20.89 -26.43 7.72
CA ARG A 367 20.75 -25.34 8.69
C ARG A 367 21.54 -24.11 8.25
N VAL A 368 20.91 -22.94 8.33
CA VAL A 368 21.59 -21.66 8.12
C VAL A 368 21.79 -20.93 9.45
N THR A 369 23.01 -20.48 9.71
CA THR A 369 23.38 -19.61 10.84
C THR A 369 23.81 -18.23 10.33
N PRO A 370 23.31 -17.12 10.89
CA PRO A 370 23.75 -15.79 10.50
C PRO A 370 25.26 -15.61 10.70
N CYS A 371 25.93 -14.92 9.78
CA CYS A 371 27.35 -14.57 9.92
C CYS A 371 27.58 -13.09 9.61
N THR A 372 28.79 -12.60 9.85
CA THR A 372 29.17 -11.22 9.53
C THR A 372 29.12 -11.01 8.03
N GLU A 373 28.37 -9.99 7.60
CA GLU A 373 28.23 -9.65 6.18
C GLU A 373 29.60 -9.35 5.57
N ARG A 374 29.92 -10.02 4.45
CA ARG A 374 31.18 -9.81 3.71
C ARG A 374 31.00 -9.98 2.20
N PRO A 375 31.89 -9.40 1.37
CA PRO A 375 31.86 -9.62 -0.08
C PRO A 375 31.97 -11.11 -0.44
N CYS A 376 31.23 -11.53 -1.46
CA CYS A 376 31.34 -12.88 -2.02
C CYS A 376 32.65 -13.01 -2.83
N THR A 377 33.57 -13.83 -2.33
CA THR A 377 34.89 -14.10 -2.95
C THR A 377 35.03 -15.52 -3.49
N GLY A 378 34.18 -16.46 -3.05
CA GLY A 378 34.22 -17.87 -3.44
C GLY A 378 33.45 -18.22 -4.71
N ILE A 379 33.39 -19.51 -5.01
CA ILE A 379 32.67 -20.04 -6.18
C ILE A 379 31.18 -20.08 -5.89
N VAL A 380 30.39 -19.39 -6.73
CA VAL A 380 28.93 -19.31 -6.59
C VAL A 380 28.25 -20.43 -7.38
N SER A 381 27.25 -21.06 -6.78
CA SER A 381 26.40 -22.11 -7.37
C SER A 381 24.99 -22.03 -6.79
N VAL A 382 24.07 -22.86 -7.27
CA VAL A 382 22.71 -22.98 -6.70
C VAL A 382 22.71 -24.05 -5.60
N PHE A 383 21.83 -23.91 -4.61
CA PHE A 383 21.64 -24.94 -3.58
C PHE A 383 21.01 -26.19 -4.22
N GLY A 384 21.53 -27.37 -3.85
CA GLY A 384 20.94 -28.65 -4.27
C GLY A 384 19.90 -29.19 -3.29
N ASN A 385 19.87 -28.65 -2.06
CA ASN A 385 19.02 -29.14 -0.97
C ASN A 385 18.18 -28.00 -0.38
N PRO A 386 17.01 -28.30 0.19
CA PRO A 386 16.24 -27.35 0.99
C PRO A 386 17.03 -26.79 2.17
N LEU A 387 16.76 -25.54 2.55
CA LEU A 387 17.41 -24.88 3.68
C LEU A 387 16.39 -24.39 4.71
N GLY A 388 16.64 -24.67 5.98
CA GLY A 388 15.85 -24.26 7.14
C GLY A 388 16.69 -23.55 8.21
N GLY A 389 15.98 -22.94 9.16
CA GLY A 389 16.56 -22.34 10.36
C GLY A 389 16.27 -23.17 11.62
N PRO A 390 16.85 -22.81 12.78
CA PRO A 390 16.37 -23.36 14.06
C PRO A 390 14.88 -23.03 14.25
N ALA A 391 14.14 -23.96 14.85
CA ALA A 391 12.80 -23.71 15.38
C ALA A 391 12.81 -22.64 16.49
#